data_AF-A0A3R7FEF2-F1
#
_entry.id   AF-A0A3R7FEF2-F1
#
_cell.length_a   1.000
_cell.length_b   1.000
_cell.length_c   1.000
_cell.angle_alpha   90.00
_cell.angle_beta   90.00
_cell.angle_gamma   90.00
#
_symmetry.space_group_name_H-M   'P 1'
#
loop_
_entity.id
_entity.type
_entity.pdbx_description
1 polymer ?
#
loop_
_entity_poly.entity_id
_entity_poly.type
_entity_poly.pdbx_seq_one_letter_code
_entity_poly.pdbx_strand_id
1 'polypeptide(L)'
;MTDDKDPEELLAQSKEQKRHTSEPSTTDSDDTQSLEEAIADVYQSIDEGETPHNLTIRDESLAALLRGLEDMNQLSELASDASEELGRDDVGHDTRSPVLGMLVRIGLRETRPDLIEAGKDAFEIYRDRQEVEF
;
A
#
# COMPACT_ATOMS: atom_id res chain seq x y z
N MET A 1 -48.85 -19.59 -16.00
CA MET A 1 -49.01 -18.43 -15.10
C MET A 1 -47.63 -17.83 -14.99
N THR A 2 -47.33 -16.89 -15.87
CA THR A 2 -46.02 -16.28 -16.07
C THR A 2 -46.02 -14.99 -15.26
N ASP A 3 -45.19 -14.89 -14.23
CA ASP A 3 -45.00 -13.67 -13.44
C ASP A 3 -44.27 -12.65 -14.33
N ASP A 4 -45.04 -11.82 -15.02
CA ASP A 4 -44.55 -10.64 -15.72
C ASP A 4 -44.33 -9.54 -14.68
N LYS A 5 -43.20 -9.62 -13.96
CA LYS A 5 -42.79 -8.57 -13.03
C LYS A 5 -42.32 -7.37 -13.85
N ASP A 6 -43.09 -6.30 -13.75
CA ASP A 6 -42.87 -5.05 -14.47
C ASP A 6 -41.45 -4.50 -14.17
N PRO A 7 -40.56 -4.41 -15.19
CA PRO A 7 -39.19 -3.93 -14.99
C PRO A 7 -39.15 -2.46 -14.53
N GLU A 8 -40.22 -1.70 -14.71
CA GLU A 8 -40.29 -0.31 -14.23
C GLU A 8 -40.46 -0.22 -12.71
N GLU A 9 -41.17 -1.17 -12.07
CA GLU A 9 -41.31 -1.22 -10.61
C GLU A 9 -39.99 -1.57 -9.91
N LEU A 10 -39.19 -2.47 -10.50
CA LEU A 10 -37.87 -2.85 -9.97
C LEU A 10 -36.85 -1.70 -10.09
N LEU A 11 -36.95 -0.90 -11.15
CA LEU A 11 -36.13 0.30 -11.33
C LEU A 11 -36.50 1.40 -10.34
N ALA A 12 -37.79 1.53 -10.00
CA ALA A 12 -38.27 2.50 -9.01
C ALA A 12 -37.74 2.18 -7.60
N GLN A 13 -37.83 0.91 -7.16
CA GLN A 13 -37.30 0.48 -5.86
C GLN A 13 -35.78 0.66 -5.75
N SER A 14 -35.05 0.44 -6.84
CA SER A 14 -33.59 0.61 -6.88
C SER A 14 -33.14 2.07 -6.80
N LYS A 15 -34.01 3.03 -7.15
CA LYS A 15 -33.73 4.47 -7.06
C LYS A 15 -33.98 5.05 -5.66
N GLU A 16 -34.84 4.41 -4.87
CA GLU A 16 -35.11 4.80 -3.47
C GLU A 16 -34.06 4.25 -2.49
N GLN A 17 -33.40 3.14 -2.80
CA GLN A 17 -32.29 2.60 -2.00
C GLN A 17 -30.93 3.06 -2.54
N LYS A 18 -30.24 3.89 -1.74
CA LYS A 18 -28.87 4.39 -1.90
C LYS A 18 -28.71 5.70 -2.67
N ARG A 19 -29.41 6.73 -2.18
CA ARG A 19 -28.74 8.02 -1.97
C ARG A 19 -28.29 8.08 -0.52
N HIS A 20 -27.16 7.44 -0.21
CA HIS A 20 -26.40 7.89 0.95
C HIS A 20 -25.90 9.30 0.59
N THR A 21 -26.55 10.29 1.17
CA THR A 21 -25.97 11.60 1.42
C THR A 21 -24.85 11.39 2.41
N SER A 22 -23.71 10.91 1.93
CA SER A 22 -22.46 11.12 2.65
C SER A 22 -22.17 12.59 2.51
N GLU A 23 -22.54 13.36 3.52
CA GLU A 23 -21.96 14.67 3.73
C GLU A 23 -20.44 14.50 3.66
N PRO A 24 -19.71 15.39 2.97
CA PRO A 24 -18.26 15.38 3.12
C PRO A 24 -18.01 15.60 4.60
N SER A 25 -17.34 14.65 5.25
CA SER A 25 -16.79 14.90 6.58
C SER A 25 -15.80 16.05 6.37
N THR A 26 -16.26 17.27 6.61
CA THR A 26 -15.40 18.41 6.86
C THR A 26 -14.78 18.14 8.22
N THR A 27 -13.78 17.26 8.22
CA THR A 27 -12.78 17.31 9.28
C THR A 27 -12.03 18.61 9.01
N ASP A 28 -12.45 19.65 9.72
CA ASP A 28 -11.63 20.82 10.00
C ASP A 28 -10.36 20.32 10.72
N SER A 29 -9.38 19.84 9.98
CA SER A 29 -8.02 19.62 10.47
C SER A 29 -7.19 20.82 10.01
N ASP A 30 -7.35 21.92 10.75
CA ASP A 30 -6.37 23.00 10.79
C ASP A 30 -5.25 22.69 11.80
N ASP A 31 -4.89 21.39 11.89
CA ASP A 31 -3.65 20.89 12.48
C ASP A 31 -2.83 20.36 11.30
N THR A 32 -1.73 21.04 10.98
CA THR A 32 -0.82 20.58 9.93
C THR A 32 -0.05 19.38 10.46
N GLN A 33 -0.70 18.23 10.54
CA GLN A 33 -0.12 16.96 10.95
C GLN A 33 1.14 16.70 10.14
N SER A 34 2.23 16.33 10.82
CA SER A 34 3.50 16.07 10.12
C SER A 34 3.39 14.83 9.24
N LEU A 35 4.27 14.70 8.24
CA LEU A 35 4.29 13.51 7.39
C LEU A 35 4.58 12.26 8.23
N GLU A 36 5.47 12.38 9.21
CA GLU A 36 5.87 11.32 10.12
C GLU A 36 4.68 10.84 10.97
N GLU A 37 3.89 11.77 11.51
CA GLU A 37 2.67 11.45 12.25
C GLU A 37 1.64 10.75 11.35
N ALA A 38 1.45 11.24 10.12
CA ALA A 38 0.54 10.62 9.16
C ALA A 38 0.94 9.19 8.78
N ILE A 39 2.24 8.92 8.64
CA ILE A 39 2.75 7.57 8.38
C ILE A 39 2.60 6.68 9.63
N ALA A 40 2.83 7.21 10.84
CA ALA A 40 2.65 6.48 12.08
C ALA A 40 1.19 6.01 12.28
N ASP A 41 0.22 6.85 11.93
CA ASP A 41 -1.20 6.48 11.95
C ASP A 41 -1.52 5.36 10.96
N VAL A 42 -0.87 5.34 9.79
CA VAL A 42 -1.01 4.23 8.82
C VAL A 42 -0.41 2.94 9.37
N TYR A 43 0.71 2.98 10.10
CA TYR A 43 1.24 1.79 10.78
C TYR A 43 0.23 1.21 11.77
N GLN A 44 -0.41 2.07 12.57
CA GLN A 44 -1.48 1.66 13.49
C GLN A 44 -2.65 1.01 12.74
N SER A 45 -3.14 1.66 11.68
CA SER A 45 -4.26 1.14 10.87
C SER A 45 -3.93 -0.19 10.19
N ILE A 46 -2.66 -0.42 9.82
CA ILE A 46 -2.19 -1.72 9.31
C ILE A 46 -2.21 -2.79 10.40
N ASP A 47 -1.74 -2.47 11.62
CA ASP A 47 -1.71 -3.40 12.74
C ASP A 47 -3.13 -3.82 13.19
N GLU A 48 -4.06 -2.87 13.19
CA GLU A 48 -5.48 -3.09 13.48
C GLU A 48 -6.22 -3.83 12.35
N GLY A 49 -5.57 -4.01 11.19
CA GLY A 49 -6.13 -4.68 10.01
C GLY A 49 -7.14 -3.83 9.23
N GLU A 50 -7.22 -2.53 9.51
CA GLU A 50 -8.08 -1.58 8.80
C GLU A 50 -7.49 -1.20 7.42
N THR A 51 -6.17 -1.10 7.35
CA THR A 51 -5.43 -0.83 6.10
C THR A 51 -4.65 -2.06 5.65
N PRO A 52 -4.77 -2.49 4.37
CA PRO A 52 -3.99 -3.62 3.89
C PRO A 52 -2.51 -3.24 3.73
N HIS A 53 -1.62 -4.15 4.11
CA HIS A 53 -0.17 -3.95 3.99
C HIS A 53 0.39 -4.19 2.58
N ASN A 54 -0.45 -4.58 1.61
CA ASN A 54 0.00 -4.95 0.27
C ASN A 54 0.05 -3.75 -0.68
N LEU A 55 1.13 -3.65 -1.46
CA LEU A 55 1.23 -2.67 -2.55
C LEU A 55 0.89 -3.35 -3.88
N THR A 56 -0.04 -2.78 -4.64
CA THR A 56 -0.40 -3.25 -5.99
C THR A 56 0.05 -2.22 -7.03
N ILE A 57 0.84 -2.66 -8.02
CA ILE A 57 1.27 -1.84 -9.15
C ILE A 57 0.65 -2.41 -10.42
N ARG A 58 -0.03 -1.55 -11.20
CA ARG A 58 -0.58 -1.93 -12.51
C ARG A 58 0.29 -1.34 -13.62
N ASP A 59 1.31 -2.10 -14.00
CA ASP A 59 2.23 -1.74 -15.08
C ASP A 59 2.53 -2.98 -15.94
N GLU A 60 2.15 -2.92 -17.22
CA GLU A 60 2.29 -4.05 -18.15
C GLU A 60 3.76 -4.33 -18.48
N SER A 61 4.55 -3.29 -18.70
CA SER A 61 5.95 -3.39 -19.08
C SER A 61 6.79 -3.97 -17.95
N LEU A 62 6.58 -3.49 -16.72
CA LEU A 62 7.27 -3.98 -15.54
C LEU A 62 6.84 -5.41 -15.20
N ALA A 63 5.55 -5.72 -15.35
CA ALA A 63 5.06 -7.08 -15.17
C ALA A 63 5.72 -8.05 -16.18
N ALA A 64 5.82 -7.65 -17.45
CA ALA A 64 6.48 -8.45 -18.48
C ALA A 64 7.98 -8.65 -18.19
N LEU A 65 8.69 -7.60 -17.77
CA LEU A 65 10.10 -7.66 -17.40
C LEU A 65 10.34 -8.65 -16.26
N LEU A 66 9.64 -8.48 -15.13
CA LEU A 66 9.82 -9.33 -13.97
C LEU A 66 9.42 -10.78 -14.25
N ARG A 67 8.38 -10.98 -15.06
CA ARG A 67 7.99 -12.33 -15.49
C ARG A 67 9.06 -12.97 -16.37
N GLY A 68 9.66 -12.22 -17.28
CA GLY A 68 10.76 -12.71 -18.12
C GLY A 68 12.00 -13.07 -17.30
N LEU A 69 12.36 -12.26 -16.31
CA LEU A 69 13.48 -12.55 -15.39
C LEU A 69 13.22 -13.80 -14.55
N GLU A 70 12.00 -13.99 -14.07
CA GLU A 70 11.58 -15.19 -13.34
C GLU A 70 11.70 -16.44 -14.23
N ASP A 71 11.20 -16.38 -15.47
CA ASP A 71 11.24 -17.50 -16.42
C ASP A 71 12.68 -17.87 -16.84
N MET A 72 13.61 -16.91 -16.77
CA MET A 72 15.04 -17.11 -17.06
C MET A 72 15.88 -17.43 -15.82
N ASN A 73 15.27 -17.58 -14.64
CA ASN A 73 15.97 -17.73 -13.35
C ASN A 73 16.99 -16.60 -13.05
N GLN A 74 16.74 -15.40 -13.56
CA GLN A 74 17.57 -14.19 -13.32
C GLN A 74 16.98 -13.28 -12.24
N LEU A 75 15.79 -13.61 -11.72
CA LEU A 75 15.16 -12.83 -10.66
C LEU A 75 15.95 -12.88 -9.35
N SER A 76 16.63 -13.99 -9.06
CA SER A 76 17.50 -14.15 -7.88
C SER A 76 18.76 -13.29 -7.97
N GLU A 77 19.35 -13.16 -9.16
CA GLU A 77 20.50 -12.27 -9.38
C GLU A 77 20.10 -10.82 -9.10
N LEU A 78 18.95 -10.39 -9.63
CA LEU A 78 18.41 -9.06 -9.34
C LEU A 78 18.07 -8.86 -7.85
N ALA A 79 17.58 -9.90 -7.18
CA ALA A 79 17.30 -9.86 -5.74
C ALA A 79 18.59 -9.68 -4.93
N SER A 80 19.66 -10.37 -5.31
CA SER A 80 20.99 -10.24 -4.70
C SER A 80 21.54 -8.83 -4.89
N ASP A 81 21.54 -8.31 -6.13
CA ASP A 81 22.04 -6.95 -6.44
C ASP A 81 21.28 -5.89 -5.64
N ALA A 82 19.95 -6.00 -5.55
CA ALA A 82 19.13 -5.05 -4.81
C ALA A 82 19.33 -5.16 -3.28
N SER A 83 19.59 -6.36 -2.77
CA SER A 83 19.90 -6.58 -1.34
C SER A 83 21.25 -5.97 -0.97
N GLU A 84 22.28 -6.20 -1.81
CA GLU A 84 23.61 -5.62 -1.64
C GLU A 84 23.56 -4.09 -1.66
N GLU A 85 22.84 -3.51 -2.62
CA GLU A 85 22.69 -2.07 -2.74
C GLU A 85 21.98 -1.44 -1.52
N LEU A 86 21.08 -2.18 -0.87
CA LEU A 86 20.42 -1.77 0.37
C LEU A 86 21.22 -2.10 1.64
N GLY A 87 22.36 -2.79 1.52
CA GLY A 87 23.16 -3.28 2.65
C GLY A 87 22.40 -4.29 3.52
N ARG A 88 21.55 -5.12 2.90
CA ARG A 88 20.76 -6.16 3.58
C ARG A 88 21.35 -7.53 3.31
N ASP A 89 21.25 -8.43 4.28
CA ASP A 89 21.57 -9.83 4.08
C ASP A 89 20.64 -10.41 3.01
N ASP A 90 21.19 -11.24 2.13
CA ASP A 90 20.41 -11.93 1.10
C ASP A 90 19.55 -13.01 1.78
N VAL A 91 18.27 -12.70 1.99
CA VAL A 91 17.29 -13.58 2.63
C VAL A 91 16.42 -14.31 1.62
N GLY A 92 17.02 -14.84 0.54
CA GLY A 92 16.33 -15.73 -0.41
C GLY A 92 15.03 -15.11 -0.96
N HIS A 93 15.11 -13.83 -1.28
CA HIS A 93 13.97 -13.00 -1.66
C HIS A 93 13.66 -13.07 -3.16
N ASP A 94 13.77 -14.26 -3.77
CA ASP A 94 13.69 -14.50 -5.22
C ASP A 94 12.25 -14.45 -5.76
N THR A 95 11.32 -13.85 -5.01
CA THR A 95 9.95 -13.66 -5.45
C THR A 95 9.71 -12.22 -5.87
N ARG A 96 8.78 -12.02 -6.79
CA ARG A 96 8.54 -10.72 -7.42
C ARG A 96 8.24 -9.58 -6.42
N SER A 97 7.49 -9.87 -5.36
CA SER A 97 7.06 -8.83 -4.41
C SER A 97 8.20 -8.28 -3.54
N PRO A 98 9.04 -9.11 -2.87
CA PRO A 98 10.24 -8.63 -2.20
C PRO A 98 11.20 -7.86 -3.12
N VAL A 99 11.49 -8.37 -4.33
CA VAL A 99 12.36 -7.69 -5.31
C VAL A 99 11.81 -6.30 -5.65
N LEU A 100 10.52 -6.21 -6.00
CA LEU A 100 9.86 -4.93 -6.24
C LEU A 100 9.96 -3.98 -5.05
N GLY A 101 9.73 -4.50 -3.84
CA GLY A 101 9.86 -3.71 -2.62
C GLY A 101 11.27 -3.17 -2.40
N MET A 102 12.31 -3.89 -2.80
CA MET A 102 13.69 -3.41 -2.72
C MET A 102 13.97 -2.35 -3.78
N LEU A 103 13.58 -2.59 -5.03
CA LEU A 103 13.76 -1.64 -6.14
C LEU A 103 13.05 -0.31 -5.89
N VAL A 104 11.83 -0.33 -5.34
CA VAL A 104 11.11 0.89 -4.95
C VAL A 104 11.87 1.65 -3.86
N ARG A 105 12.43 0.96 -2.85
CA ARG A 105 13.23 1.60 -1.80
C ARG A 105 14.52 2.21 -2.34
N ILE A 106 15.20 1.53 -3.26
CA ILE A 106 16.40 2.05 -3.95
C ILE A 106 16.02 3.33 -4.71
N GLY A 107 14.98 3.28 -5.53
CA GLY A 107 14.52 4.46 -6.29
C GLY A 107 14.10 5.64 -5.41
N LEU A 108 13.44 5.38 -4.28
CA LEU A 108 13.12 6.42 -3.30
C LEU A 108 14.37 6.99 -2.63
N ARG A 109 15.35 6.17 -2.28
CA ARG A 109 16.62 6.65 -1.70
C ARG A 109 17.39 7.55 -2.66
N GLU A 110 17.34 7.27 -3.96
CA GLU A 110 17.99 8.09 -4.98
C GLU A 110 17.24 9.39 -5.27
N THR A 111 15.91 9.34 -5.31
CA THR A 111 15.09 10.48 -5.76
C THR A 111 14.64 11.40 -4.62
N ARG A 112 14.34 10.82 -3.44
CA ARG A 112 13.73 11.48 -2.28
C ARG A 112 14.18 10.80 -0.97
N PRO A 113 15.47 10.88 -0.60
CA PRO A 113 15.98 10.26 0.62
C PRO A 113 15.30 10.80 1.89
N ASP A 114 14.82 12.04 1.85
CA ASP A 114 14.04 12.67 2.93
C ASP A 114 12.77 11.87 3.29
N LEU A 115 12.12 11.23 2.30
CA LEU A 115 10.93 10.41 2.54
C LEU A 115 11.26 9.07 3.21
N ILE A 116 12.47 8.54 2.99
CA ILE A 116 12.93 7.33 3.67
C ILE A 116 13.22 7.64 5.14
N GLU A 117 13.83 8.78 5.44
CA GLU A 117 14.06 9.20 6.83
C GLU A 117 12.73 9.49 7.55
N ALA A 118 11.80 10.22 6.92
CA ALA A 118 10.46 10.44 7.49
C ALA A 118 9.73 9.12 7.81
N GLY A 119 9.87 8.11 6.95
CA GLY A 119 9.31 6.78 7.20
C GLY A 119 9.95 6.04 8.38
N LYS A 120 11.25 6.23 8.62
CA LYS A 120 11.94 5.67 9.81
C LYS A 120 11.48 6.37 11.08
N ASP A 121 11.44 7.70 11.06
CA ASP A 121 11.02 8.52 12.20
C ASP A 121 9.56 8.18 12.57
N ALA A 122 8.69 8.01 11.57
CA ALA A 122 7.32 7.56 11.76
C ALA A 122 7.22 6.18 12.43
N PHE A 123 8.10 5.24 12.07
CA PHE A 123 8.12 3.90 12.67
C PHE A 123 8.51 3.95 14.15
N GLU A 124 9.46 4.80 14.53
CA GLU A 124 9.82 5.02 15.93
C GLU A 124 8.64 5.63 16.71
N ILE A 125 7.93 6.63 16.14
CA ILE A 125 6.72 7.19 16.74
C ILE A 125 5.66 6.11 16.97
N TYR A 126 5.39 5.27 15.96
CA TYR A 126 4.46 4.15 16.09
C TYR A 126 4.87 3.18 17.20
N ARG A 127 6.15 2.77 17.25
CA ARG A 127 6.64 1.85 18.27
C ARG A 127 6.51 2.45 19.68
N ASP A 128 6.87 3.71 19.85
CA ASP A 128 6.80 4.40 21.15
C ASP A 128 5.34 4.51 21.63
N ARG A 129 4.35 4.69 20.73
CA ARG A 129 2.92 4.66 21.08
C ARG A 129 2.50 3.29 21.63
N GLN A 130 2.97 2.21 21.01
CA GLN A 130 2.68 0.84 21.43
C GLN A 130 3.31 0.50 22.79
N GLU A 131 4.47 1.06 23.13
CA GLU A 131 5.13 0.86 24.43
C GLU A 131 4.42 1.59 25.60
N VAL A 132 3.63 2.62 25.33
CA VAL A 132 2.93 3.42 26.35
C VAL A 132 1.56 2.82 26.73
N GLU A 133 1.01 1.88 25.94
CA GLU A 133 -0.29 1.24 26.20
C GLU A 133 -0.27 0.11 27.26
N PHE A 134 0.80 -0.02 28.05
CA PHE A 134 0.96 -1.04 29.11
C PHE A 134 0.62 -0.56 30.53
#